data_AF-Q3T7C3-F1
#
_entry.id   AF-Q3T7C3-F1
#
_cell.length_a   1.000
_cell.length_b   1.000
_cell.length_c   1.000
_cell.angle_alpha   90.00
_cell.angle_beta   90.00
_cell.angle_gamma   90.00
#
_symmetry.space_group_name_H-M   'P 1'
#
loop_
_entity.id
_entity.type
_entity.pdbx_description
1 polymer ?
#
loop_
_entity_poly.entity_id
_entity_poly.type
_entity_poly.pdbx_seq_one_letter_code
_entity_poly.pdbx_strand_id
1 'polypeptide(L)'
;MQVYEGLDIITNKVSAQEQRICRHHMISFVDPLVTNYTVVDFRNRATALIEDIFARDKIPIVVGGTNYYIESLLWKVLVNTKELASF
;
A
#
# COMPACT_ATOMS: atom_id res chain seq x y z
N MET A 1 6.37 2.20 5.42
CA MET A 1 7.22 3.40 5.55
C MET A 1 7.07 4.36 4.38
N GLN A 2 7.26 3.94 3.12
CA GLN A 2 7.20 4.85 1.96
C GLN A 2 5.83 5.50 1.69
N VAL A 3 4.77 5.02 2.35
CA VAL A 3 3.43 5.63 2.32
C VAL A 3 3.40 7.03 2.94
N TYR A 4 4.32 7.33 3.86
CA TYR A 4 4.32 8.59 4.61
C TYR A 4 4.93 9.74 3.81
N GLU A 5 4.29 10.90 3.89
CA GLU A 5 4.73 12.16 3.28
C GLU A 5 5.98 12.73 3.98
N GLY A 6 6.82 13.46 3.23
CA GLY A 6 7.98 14.19 3.76
C GLY A 6 9.18 13.35 4.22
N LEU A 7 9.02 12.04 4.43
CA LEU A 7 10.07 11.15 4.94
C LEU A 7 10.92 10.49 3.84
N ASP A 8 11.24 11.22 2.77
CA ASP A 8 11.75 10.64 1.53
C ASP A 8 13.15 10.00 1.69
N ILE A 9 14.09 10.74 2.30
CA ILE A 9 15.48 10.29 2.48
C ILE A 9 15.55 9.09 3.44
N ILE A 10 14.94 9.23 4.62
CA ILE A 10 15.03 8.21 5.68
C ILE A 10 14.29 6.91 5.32
N THR A 11 13.29 6.98 4.44
CA THR A 11 12.56 5.80 3.95
C THR A 11 13.08 5.26 2.61
N ASN A 12 14.21 5.81 2.14
CA ASN A 12 14.83 5.46 0.86
C ASN A 12 13.80 5.43 -0.28
N LYS A 13 13.00 6.49 -0.36
CA LYS A 13 11.92 6.60 -1.34
C LYS A 13 12.52 6.84 -2.72
N VAL A 14 11.95 6.16 -3.71
CA VAL A 14 12.30 6.35 -5.11
C VAL A 14 12.14 7.83 -5.51
N SER A 15 13.11 8.36 -6.24
CA SER A 15 13.14 9.78 -6.58
C SER A 15 11.99 10.18 -7.51
N ALA A 16 11.65 11.47 -7.54
CA ALA A 16 10.65 11.97 -8.48
C ALA A 16 11.02 11.73 -9.96
N GLN A 17 12.32 11.62 -10.29
CA GLN A 17 12.76 11.30 -11.64
C GLN A 17 12.48 9.85 -12.01
N GLU A 18 12.78 8.92 -11.11
CA GLU A 18 12.52 7.49 -11.31
C GLU A 18 11.01 7.20 -11.31
N GLN A 19 10.23 7.86 -10.45
CA GLN A 19 8.76 7.73 -10.42
C GLN A 19 8.07 8.25 -11.70
N ARG A 20 8.76 8.96 -12.59
CA ARG A 20 8.20 9.36 -13.90
C ARG A 20 8.29 8.25 -14.95
N ILE A 21 9.10 7.21 -14.71
CA ILE A 21 9.30 6.10 -15.67
C ILE A 21 8.06 5.21 -15.73
N CYS A 22 7.36 5.02 -14.61
CA CYS A 22 6.08 4.31 -14.56
C CYS A 22 5.19 4.88 -13.44
N ARG A 23 3.90 4.52 -13.42
CA ARG A 23 3.01 4.99 -12.35
C ARG A 23 3.28 4.22 -11.06
N HIS A 24 3.74 4.90 -10.03
CA HIS A 24 3.79 4.36 -8.68
C HIS A 24 2.49 4.66 -7.93
N HIS A 25 2.05 3.70 -7.13
CA HIS A 25 0.91 3.84 -6.23
C HIS A 25 1.40 3.73 -4.78
N MET A 26 0.63 4.24 -3.82
CA MET A 26 0.90 4.13 -2.38
C MET A 26 2.25 4.70 -1.91
N ILE A 27 2.68 5.82 -2.49
CA ILE A 27 3.86 6.58 -2.06
C ILE A 27 3.41 7.99 -1.65
N SER A 28 3.92 8.50 -0.53
CA SER A 28 3.67 9.89 -0.05
C SER A 28 2.19 10.31 -0.07
N PHE A 29 1.33 9.59 0.65
CA PHE A 29 -0.10 9.92 0.73
C PHE A 29 -0.68 9.82 2.16
N VAL A 30 0.16 9.48 3.13
CA VAL A 30 -0.21 9.38 4.54
C VAL A 30 0.52 10.46 5.30
N ASP A 31 -0.22 11.29 6.03
CA ASP A 31 0.37 12.25 6.96
C ASP A 31 0.96 11.49 8.18
N PRO A 32 2.29 11.54 8.40
CA PRO A 32 2.93 10.83 9.50
C PRO A 32 2.57 11.37 10.90
N LEU A 33 2.00 12.57 11.01
CA LEU A 33 1.67 13.21 12.29
C LEU A 33 0.24 12.94 12.76
N VAL A 34 -0.65 12.55 11.86
CA VAL A 34 -2.10 12.48 12.13
C VAL A 34 -2.67 11.08 11.91
N THR A 35 -2.08 10.30 11.00
CA THR A 35 -2.68 9.05 10.53
C THR A 35 -1.84 7.84 10.90
N ASN A 36 -2.41 6.95 11.71
CA ASN A 36 -1.89 5.60 11.85
C ASN A 36 -2.21 4.81 10.58
N TYR A 37 -1.21 4.16 9.99
CA TYR A 37 -1.39 3.32 8.81
C TYR A 37 -1.08 1.86 9.14
N THR A 38 -2.11 1.02 9.07
CA THR A 38 -2.03 -0.39 9.48
C THR A 38 -1.89 -1.32 8.27
N VAL A 39 -1.63 -2.60 8.55
CA VAL A 39 -1.65 -3.64 7.52
C VAL A 39 -3.04 -3.82 6.90
N VAL A 40 -4.12 -3.57 7.66
CA VAL A 40 -5.50 -3.65 7.17
C VAL A 40 -5.75 -2.55 6.14
N ASP A 41 -5.30 -1.32 6.44
CA ASP A 41 -5.40 -0.18 5.55
C ASP A 41 -4.63 -0.42 4.25
N PHE A 42 -3.40 -0.93 4.38
CA PHE A 42 -2.60 -1.37 3.23
C PHE A 42 -3.34 -2.40 2.39
N ARG A 43 -3.80 -3.50 3.01
CA ARG A 43 -4.45 -4.60 2.29
C ARG A 43 -5.66 -4.10 1.51
N ASN A 44 -6.54 -3.35 2.17
CA ASN A 44 -7.78 -2.86 1.56
C ASN A 44 -7.48 -1.91 0.39
N ARG A 45 -6.56 -0.96 0.58
CA ARG A 45 -6.16 -0.02 -0.48
C ARG A 45 -5.44 -0.71 -1.63
N ALA A 46 -4.49 -1.60 -1.33
CA ALA A 46 -3.74 -2.33 -2.33
C ALA A 46 -4.63 -3.27 -3.16
N THR A 47 -5.57 -3.97 -2.53
CA THR A 47 -6.52 -4.86 -3.23
C THR A 47 -7.38 -4.06 -4.20
N ALA A 48 -7.95 -2.93 -3.77
CA ALA A 48 -8.73 -2.06 -4.65
C ALA A 48 -7.90 -1.52 -5.84
N LEU A 49 -6.63 -1.16 -5.60
CA LEU A 49 -5.71 -0.72 -6.65
C LEU A 49 -5.35 -1.85 -7.63
N ILE A 50 -5.14 -3.07 -7.13
CA ILE A 50 -4.85 -4.24 -7.95
C ILE A 50 -6.02 -4.52 -8.90
N GLU A 51 -7.25 -4.49 -8.38
CA GLU A 51 -8.47 -4.65 -9.18
C GLU A 51 -8.62 -3.55 -10.25
N ASP A 52 -8.41 -2.28 -9.89
CA ASP A 52 -8.41 -1.16 -10.83
C ASP A 52 -7.35 -1.30 -11.93
N ILE A 53 -6.14 -1.75 -11.59
CA ILE A 53 -5.05 -1.93 -12.55
C ILE A 53 -5.38 -3.04 -13.54
N PHE A 54 -5.91 -4.18 -13.06
CA PHE A 54 -6.39 -5.24 -13.94
C PHE A 54 -7.53 -4.77 -14.84
N ALA A 55 -8.48 -3.99 -14.31
CA ALA A 55 -9.60 -3.43 -15.08
C ALA A 55 -9.16 -2.47 -16.20
N ARG A 56 -7.92 -1.95 -16.13
CA ARG A 56 -7.29 -1.12 -17.17
C ARG A 56 -6.40 -1.91 -18.13
N ASP A 57 -6.53 -3.24 -18.16
CA ASP A 57 -5.72 -4.18 -18.96
C ASP A 57 -4.21 -4.05 -18.69
N LYS A 58 -3.84 -3.82 -17.42
CA LYS A 58 -2.44 -3.71 -16.98
C LYS A 58 -2.12 -4.78 -15.94
N ILE A 59 -0.83 -5.10 -15.83
CA ILE A 59 -0.32 -6.05 -14.84
C ILE A 59 0.11 -5.27 -13.60
N PRO A 60 -0.52 -5.47 -12.43
CA PRO A 60 -0.07 -4.88 -11.18
C PRO A 60 1.21 -5.57 -10.70
N ILE A 61 2.19 -4.76 -10.29
CA ILE A 61 3.45 -5.24 -9.70
C ILE A 61 3.56 -4.68 -8.29
N VAL A 62 3.61 -5.57 -7.30
CA VAL A 62 3.86 -5.20 -5.91
C VAL A 62 5.36 -5.24 -5.66
N VAL A 63 5.94 -4.12 -5.24
CA VAL A 63 7.39 -3.96 -5.05
C VAL A 63 7.71 -3.64 -3.60
N GLY A 64 8.71 -4.33 -3.04
CA GLY A 64 9.18 -4.13 -1.68
C GLY A 64 8.20 -4.68 -0.64
N GLY A 65 8.01 -3.92 0.44
CA GLY A 65 7.22 -4.35 1.61
C GLY A 65 8.01 -5.27 2.54
N THR A 66 7.52 -5.41 3.77
CA THR A 66 7.94 -6.51 4.63
C THR A 66 7.05 -7.73 4.34
N ASN A 67 7.53 -8.94 4.66
CA ASN A 67 6.77 -10.17 4.44
C ASN A 67 5.35 -10.06 4.98
N TYR A 68 5.18 -9.47 6.16
CA TYR A 68 3.88 -9.27 6.79
C TYR A 68 2.85 -8.54 5.89
N TYR A 69 3.27 -7.48 5.19
CA TYR A 69 2.38 -6.73 4.29
C TYR A 69 2.06 -7.53 3.02
N ILE A 70 3.05 -8.22 2.46
CA ILE A 70 2.86 -9.07 1.27
C ILE A 70 1.95 -10.26 1.58
N GLU A 71 2.20 -10.94 2.69
CA GLU A 71 1.40 -12.04 3.18
C GLU A 71 -0.05 -11.65 3.41
N SER A 72 -0.33 -10.41 3.85
CA SER A 72 -1.70 -9.90 4.00
C SER A 72 -2.50 -9.83 2.70
N LEU A 73 -1.81 -9.73 1.55
CA LEU A 73 -2.43 -9.75 0.21
C LEU A 73 -2.63 -11.18 -0.30
N LEU A 74 -1.71 -12.09 0.05
CA LEU A 74 -1.71 -13.46 -0.46
C LEU A 74 -2.64 -14.38 0.33
N TRP A 75 -2.78 -14.16 1.64
CA TRP A 75 -3.44 -15.09 2.55
C TRP A 75 -4.62 -14.45 3.28
N LYS A 76 -5.80 -15.07 3.16
CA LYS A 76 -7.03 -14.63 3.84
C LYS A 76 -7.02 -14.83 5.37
N VAL A 77 -6.09 -15.61 5.90
CA VAL A 77 -6.08 -16.05 7.31
C VAL A 77 -5.35 -15.06 8.24
N LEU A 78 -4.42 -14.27 7.71
CA LEU A 78 -3.48 -13.49 8.54
C LEU A 78 -4.04 -12.18 9.08
N VAL A 79 -5.06 -11.62 8.42
CA VAL A 79 -5.67 -10.36 8.82
C VAL A 79 -7.17 -10.57 8.89
N ASN A 80 -7.66 -10.87 10.10
CA ASN A 80 -9.07 -11.05 10.36
C ASN A 80 -9.76 -9.67 10.40
N THR A 81 -10.40 -9.29 9.30
CA THR A 81 -11.37 -8.19 9.34
C THR A 81 -12.69 -8.76 9.81
N LYS A 82 -12.81 -9.00 11.13
CA LYS A 82 -14.15 -9.05 11.71
C LYS A 82 -14.80 -7.71 11.38
N GLU A 83 -15.87 -7.73 10.59
CA GLU A 83 -16.87 -6.67 10.66
C GLU A 83 -17.21 -6.52 12.15
N LEU A 84 -17.10 -5.29 12.66
CA LEU A 84 -17.78 -4.93 13.89
C LEU A 84 -19.26 -5.16 13.58
N ALA A 85 -19.75 -6.35 13.91
CA ALA A 85 -21.17 -6.63 13.93
C ALA A 85 -21.77 -5.61 14.90
N SER A 86 -22.44 -4.61 14.34
CA SER A 86 -23.21 -3.61 15.04
C SER A 86 -24.23 -4.35 15.91
N PHE A 87 -24.15 -4.15 17.23
CA PHE A 87 -25.26 -4.40 18.13
C PHE A 87 -26.18 -3.19 18.14
#